data_AF-X0YCE1-F1
#
_entry.id   AF-X0YCE1-F1
#
_cell.length_a   1.000
_cell.length_b   1.000
_cell.length_c   1.000
_cell.angle_alpha   90.00
_cell.angle_beta   90.00
_cell.angle_gamma   90.00
#
_symmetry.space_group_name_H-M   'P 1'
#
loop_
_entity.id
_entity.type
_entity.pdbx_description
1 polymer ?
#
loop_
_entity_poly.entity_id
_entity_poly.type
_entity_poly.pdbx_seq_one_letter_code
_entity_poly.pdbx_strand_id
1 'polypeptide(L)'
;IAQQAGMSIPEVFRRHGEHAFRQSERTLCEELSTQDGLVIATGGGALVEPGNREAMARNGCLICLDCEEDELLARIGGDAGRPMLDSEDPEQRLRDLLRSRARAYAEIPHHVDTTAKPLDRVIRQVVELFRSEPRAWRIATPTGTYQVHLVPGGLAHLGPLLRIRGVGGNLVVVSDENVWPLYGDQVLASLQESGYRAAPIVLPAGEEHKTLDTVRTLYDHFAGSGLDRGAAVVALGGGV
;
A
#
# COMPACT_ATOMS: atom_id res chain seq x y z
N ILE A 1 -20.33 -2.50 14.52
CA ILE A 1 -21.79 -2.39 14.29
C ILE A 1 -22.62 -3.22 15.28
N ALA A 2 -22.74 -4.55 15.17
CA ALA A 2 -23.58 -5.35 16.10
C ALA A 2 -23.30 -5.04 17.59
N GLN A 3 -22.02 -5.02 17.95
CA GLN A 3 -21.58 -4.68 19.31
C GLN A 3 -21.95 -3.25 19.73
N GLN A 4 -21.78 -2.26 18.85
CA GLN A 4 -22.15 -0.86 19.11
C GLN A 4 -23.69 -0.69 19.22
N ALA A 5 -24.45 -1.46 18.45
CA ALA A 5 -25.91 -1.45 18.45
C ALA A 5 -26.52 -2.29 19.59
N GLY A 6 -25.73 -3.12 20.27
CA GLY A 6 -26.21 -4.03 21.31
C GLY A 6 -27.18 -5.11 20.80
N MET A 7 -27.19 -5.40 19.50
CA MET A 7 -28.10 -6.37 18.87
C MET A 7 -27.46 -7.04 17.64
N SER A 8 -28.04 -8.14 17.18
CA SER A 8 -27.54 -8.89 16.02
C SER A 8 -27.74 -8.12 14.71
N ILE A 9 -26.95 -8.42 13.67
CA ILE A 9 -27.10 -7.79 12.35
C ILE A 9 -28.51 -7.99 11.76
N PRO A 10 -29.13 -9.19 11.79
CA PRO A 10 -30.52 -9.34 11.37
C PRO A 10 -31.51 -8.42 12.11
N GLU A 11 -31.31 -8.19 13.41
CA GLU A 11 -32.15 -7.27 14.19
C GLU A 11 -31.94 -5.82 13.79
N VAL A 12 -30.69 -5.40 13.54
CA VAL A 12 -30.39 -4.06 13.03
C VAL A 12 -31.11 -3.82 11.70
N PHE A 13 -31.04 -4.77 10.76
CA PHE A 13 -31.75 -4.68 9.49
C PHE A 13 -33.27 -4.61 9.66
N ARG A 14 -33.85 -5.43 10.55
CA ARG A 14 -35.30 -5.48 10.79
C ARG A 14 -35.83 -4.20 11.44
N ARG A 15 -35.08 -3.63 12.38
CA ARG A 15 -35.52 -2.49 13.20
C ARG A 15 -35.20 -1.13 12.56
N HIS A 16 -34.05 -1.02 11.92
CA HIS A 16 -33.51 0.25 11.43
C HIS A 16 -33.38 0.31 9.90
N GLY A 17 -33.55 -0.82 9.22
CA GLY A 17 -33.43 -0.91 7.76
C GLY A 17 -31.97 -0.92 7.27
N GLU A 18 -31.79 -1.27 6.00
CA GLU A 18 -30.48 -1.34 5.38
C GLU A 18 -29.79 0.03 5.33
N HIS A 19 -30.53 1.11 5.05
CA HIS A 19 -29.95 2.45 4.96
C HIS A 19 -29.23 2.87 6.26
N ALA A 20 -29.84 2.64 7.43
CA ALA A 20 -29.21 2.94 8.71
C ALA A 20 -27.98 2.04 8.97
N PHE A 21 -28.06 0.75 8.59
CA PHE A 21 -26.91 -0.15 8.66
C PHE A 21 -25.74 0.36 7.81
N ARG A 22 -26.00 0.82 6.57
CA ARG A 22 -24.98 1.38 5.68
C ARG A 22 -24.38 2.68 6.22
N GLN A 23 -25.18 3.53 6.85
CA GLN A 23 -24.65 4.72 7.53
C GLN A 23 -23.70 4.34 8.68
N SER A 24 -24.09 3.37 9.52
CA SER A 24 -23.19 2.87 10.58
C SER A 24 -21.93 2.22 10.02
N GLU A 25 -22.02 1.51 8.89
CA GLU A 25 -20.87 0.92 8.19
C GLU A 25 -19.90 1.99 7.69
N ARG A 26 -20.42 3.09 7.14
CA ARG A 26 -19.61 4.24 6.70
C ARG A 26 -18.87 4.89 7.87
N THR A 27 -19.58 5.23 8.94
CA THR A 27 -18.96 5.83 10.14
C THR A 27 -17.85 4.94 10.69
N LEU A 28 -18.09 3.62 10.76
CA LEU A 28 -17.09 2.68 11.25
C LEU A 28 -15.88 2.57 10.30
N CYS A 29 -16.08 2.59 8.98
CA CYS A 29 -14.96 2.62 8.04
C CYS A 29 -14.11 3.89 8.21
N GLU A 30 -14.74 5.05 8.39
CA GLU A 30 -14.03 6.31 8.65
C GLU A 30 -13.23 6.24 9.96
N GLU A 31 -13.85 5.79 11.06
CA GLU A 31 -13.21 5.63 12.39
C GLU A 31 -12.03 4.64 12.37
N LEU A 32 -12.18 3.52 11.66
CA LEU A 32 -11.12 2.51 11.57
C LEU A 32 -10.00 2.95 10.62
N SER A 33 -10.30 3.75 9.59
CA SER A 33 -9.30 4.24 8.63
C SER A 33 -8.25 5.17 9.26
N THR A 34 -8.51 5.69 10.45
CA THR A 34 -7.59 6.54 11.21
C THR A 34 -6.76 5.78 12.25
N GLN A 35 -6.93 4.46 12.34
CA GLN A 35 -6.22 3.62 13.30
C GLN A 35 -5.12 2.80 12.61
N ASP A 36 -3.99 2.63 13.32
CA ASP A 36 -2.85 1.86 12.84
C ASP A 36 -2.80 0.46 13.46
N GLY A 37 -2.13 -0.47 12.78
CA GLY A 37 -1.83 -1.81 13.32
C GLY A 37 -3.02 -2.77 13.36
N LEU A 38 -4.07 -2.52 12.57
CA LEU A 38 -5.26 -3.36 12.49
C LEU A 38 -5.26 -4.28 11.26
N VAL A 39 -5.88 -5.45 11.41
CA VAL A 39 -6.33 -6.29 10.30
C VAL A 39 -7.85 -6.31 10.35
N ILE A 40 -8.50 -5.80 9.28
CA ILE A 40 -9.94 -5.57 9.26
C ILE A 40 -10.57 -6.47 8.20
N ALA A 41 -11.36 -7.44 8.64
CA ALA A 41 -12.28 -8.16 7.77
C ALA A 41 -13.55 -7.33 7.58
N THR A 42 -13.76 -6.81 6.38
CA THR A 42 -14.93 -5.98 6.07
C THR A 42 -16.14 -6.84 5.73
N GLY A 43 -17.35 -6.28 5.89
CA GLY A 43 -18.56 -6.91 5.36
C GLY A 43 -18.54 -6.89 3.83
N GLY A 44 -19.14 -7.89 3.17
CA GLY A 44 -19.09 -7.99 1.71
C GLY A 44 -19.68 -6.79 0.95
N GLY A 45 -20.50 -5.96 1.59
CA GLY A 45 -21.00 -4.72 0.99
C GLY A 45 -20.19 -3.45 1.34
N ALA A 46 -19.28 -3.53 2.31
CA ALA A 46 -18.67 -2.34 2.92
C ALA A 46 -17.84 -1.51 1.93
N LEU A 47 -17.06 -2.18 1.08
CA LEU A 47 -16.18 -1.52 0.11
C LEU A 47 -16.84 -1.34 -1.28
N VAL A 48 -18.14 -1.64 -1.40
CA VAL A 48 -18.90 -1.37 -2.63
C VAL A 48 -19.15 0.13 -2.78
N GLU A 49 -19.36 0.81 -1.66
CA GLU A 49 -19.47 2.27 -1.59
C GLU A 49 -18.09 2.92 -1.82
N PRO A 50 -17.92 3.76 -2.86
CA PRO A 50 -16.62 4.36 -3.16
C PRO A 50 -16.01 5.13 -1.99
N GLY A 51 -16.83 5.87 -1.23
CA GLY A 51 -16.34 6.66 -0.09
C GLY A 51 -15.71 5.80 1.02
N ASN A 52 -16.25 4.60 1.28
CA ASN A 52 -15.68 3.69 2.27
C ASN A 52 -14.35 3.12 1.77
N ARG A 53 -14.29 2.73 0.50
CA ARG A 53 -13.09 2.20 -0.13
C ARG A 53 -11.97 3.23 -0.17
N GLU A 54 -12.28 4.47 -0.56
CA GLU A 54 -11.33 5.59 -0.51
C GLU A 54 -10.84 5.85 0.91
N ALA A 55 -11.75 5.90 1.89
CA ALA A 55 -11.38 6.12 3.29
C ALA A 55 -10.39 5.07 3.79
N MET A 56 -10.68 3.79 3.54
CA MET A 56 -9.84 2.66 3.96
C MET A 56 -8.53 2.55 3.17
N ALA A 57 -8.51 2.97 1.90
CA ALA A 57 -7.30 2.97 1.07
C ALA A 57 -6.28 4.07 1.44
N ARG A 58 -6.71 5.16 2.11
CA ARG A 58 -5.80 6.28 2.45
C ARG A 58 -4.58 5.84 3.28
N ASN A 59 -4.80 4.95 4.24
CA ASN A 59 -3.77 4.48 5.17
C ASN A 59 -3.68 2.94 5.21
N GLY A 60 -4.47 2.23 4.41
CA GLY A 60 -4.61 0.77 4.46
C GLY A 60 -4.25 0.10 3.15
N CYS A 61 -3.74 -1.14 3.26
CA CYS A 61 -3.58 -2.05 2.13
C CYS A 61 -4.90 -2.80 1.92
N LEU A 62 -5.59 -2.56 0.81
CA LEU A 62 -6.84 -3.24 0.48
C LEU A 62 -6.57 -4.50 -0.32
N ILE A 63 -7.05 -5.64 0.18
CA ILE A 63 -6.92 -6.95 -0.47
C ILE A 63 -8.31 -7.57 -0.59
N CYS A 64 -8.70 -7.89 -1.83
CA CYS A 64 -9.90 -8.66 -2.13
C CYS A 64 -9.56 -10.15 -2.07
N LEU A 65 -10.39 -10.93 -1.38
CA LEU A 65 -10.29 -12.39 -1.36
C LEU A 65 -11.29 -12.96 -2.36
N ASP A 66 -10.80 -13.31 -3.55
CA ASP A 66 -11.65 -13.90 -4.59
C ASP A 66 -11.93 -15.36 -4.29
N CYS A 67 -13.05 -15.85 -4.81
CA CYS A 67 -13.42 -17.24 -4.73
C CYS A 67 -14.41 -17.54 -5.85
N GLU A 68 -14.30 -18.71 -6.46
CA GLU A 68 -15.30 -19.17 -7.42
C GLU A 68 -16.66 -19.34 -6.74
N GLU A 69 -17.71 -19.12 -7.54
CA GLU A 69 -19.09 -19.07 -7.10
C GLU A 69 -19.54 -20.38 -6.42
N ASP A 70 -19.24 -21.53 -7.04
CA ASP A 70 -19.62 -22.85 -6.53
C ASP A 70 -19.01 -23.11 -5.14
N GLU A 71 -17.78 -22.67 -4.91
CA GLU A 71 -17.12 -22.80 -3.62
C GLU A 71 -17.64 -21.78 -2.60
N LEU A 72 -17.99 -20.56 -3.02
CA LEU A 72 -18.67 -19.60 -2.14
C LEU A 72 -20.02 -20.16 -1.65
N LEU A 73 -20.81 -20.77 -2.54
CA LEU A 73 -22.07 -21.41 -2.20
C LEU A 73 -21.89 -22.54 -1.18
N ALA A 74 -20.90 -23.41 -1.42
CA ALA A 74 -20.57 -24.49 -0.50
C ALA A 74 -20.14 -23.98 0.89
N ARG A 75 -19.37 -22.88 0.95
CA ARG A 75 -18.93 -22.24 2.21
C ARG A 75 -20.08 -21.54 2.95
N ILE A 76 -21.05 -20.99 2.22
CA ILE A 76 -22.17 -20.22 2.76
C ILE A 76 -23.29 -21.12 3.31
N GLY A 77 -23.52 -22.29 2.72
CA GLY A 77 -24.66 -23.17 2.98
C GLY A 77 -24.87 -23.65 4.42
N GLY A 78 -24.02 -23.27 5.39
CA GLY A 78 -24.14 -23.62 6.80
C GLY A 78 -24.40 -22.45 7.77
N ASP A 79 -24.55 -21.20 7.30
CA ASP A 79 -24.48 -20.02 8.17
C ASP A 79 -25.76 -19.15 8.16
N ALA A 80 -26.54 -19.22 9.25
CA ALA A 80 -27.81 -18.49 9.44
C ALA A 80 -27.64 -16.98 9.71
N GLY A 81 -26.39 -16.47 9.77
CA GLY A 81 -26.08 -15.07 10.11
C GLY A 81 -26.15 -14.06 8.96
N ARG A 82 -26.73 -14.39 7.80
CA ARG A 82 -26.60 -13.62 6.55
C ARG A 82 -27.92 -13.06 6.01
N PRO A 83 -28.42 -11.91 6.52
CA PRO A 83 -29.70 -11.32 6.13
C PRO A 83 -29.88 -11.07 4.63
N MET A 84 -28.79 -10.83 3.88
CA MET A 84 -28.89 -10.54 2.44
C MET A 84 -29.09 -11.78 1.56
N LEU A 85 -28.94 -12.98 2.15
CA LEU A 85 -29.15 -14.29 1.51
C LEU A 85 -30.38 -15.01 2.08
N ASP A 86 -31.12 -14.36 2.98
CA ASP A 86 -32.39 -14.83 3.53
C ASP A 86 -33.50 -14.60 2.49
N SER A 87 -33.55 -15.50 1.51
CA SER A 87 -34.49 -15.47 0.37
C SER A 87 -34.87 -16.88 -0.04
N GLU A 88 -35.97 -17.03 -0.79
CA GLU A 88 -36.44 -18.34 -1.29
C GLU A 88 -35.39 -19.05 -2.18
N ASP A 89 -34.51 -18.29 -2.86
CA ASP A 89 -33.40 -18.81 -3.66
C ASP A 89 -32.08 -18.10 -3.29
N PRO A 90 -31.37 -18.57 -2.23
CA PRO A 90 -30.11 -18.00 -1.78
C PRO A 90 -28.99 -18.05 -2.83
N GLU A 91 -29.04 -19.05 -3.72
CA GLU A 91 -28.02 -19.26 -4.76
C GLU A 91 -28.13 -18.18 -5.83
N GLN A 92 -29.33 -17.98 -6.38
CA GLN A 92 -29.58 -16.90 -7.34
C GLN A 92 -29.33 -15.53 -6.70
N ARG A 93 -29.67 -15.36 -5.41
CA ARG A 93 -29.42 -14.12 -4.69
C ARG A 93 -27.92 -13.84 -4.55
N LEU A 94 -27.10 -14.85 -4.28
CA LEU A 94 -25.64 -14.69 -4.24
C LEU A 94 -25.10 -14.28 -5.61
N ARG A 95 -25.53 -14.94 -6.70
CA ARG A 95 -25.14 -14.57 -8.07
C ARG A 95 -25.42 -13.11 -8.38
N ASP A 96 -26.60 -12.63 -8.01
CA ASP A 96 -27.00 -11.24 -8.22
C ASP A 96 -26.13 -10.27 -7.42
N LEU A 97 -25.79 -10.64 -6.18
CA LEU A 97 -24.89 -9.85 -5.34
C LEU A 97 -23.46 -9.81 -5.92
N LEU A 98 -22.90 -10.95 -6.35
CA LEU A 98 -21.58 -10.98 -6.96
C LEU A 98 -21.53 -10.14 -8.24
N ARG A 99 -22.53 -10.28 -9.12
CA ARG A 99 -22.63 -9.47 -10.35
C ARG A 99 -22.74 -7.98 -10.06
N SER A 100 -23.57 -7.58 -9.10
CA SER A 100 -23.73 -6.17 -8.75
C SER A 100 -22.48 -5.56 -8.10
N ARG A 101 -21.64 -6.37 -7.45
CA ARG A 101 -20.42 -5.93 -6.77
C ARG A 101 -19.14 -6.09 -7.59
N ALA A 102 -19.18 -6.83 -8.70
CA ALA A 102 -18.01 -7.19 -9.50
C ALA A 102 -17.12 -5.98 -9.86
N ARG A 103 -17.74 -4.86 -10.30
CA ARG A 103 -17.00 -3.64 -10.60
C ARG A 103 -16.29 -3.07 -9.38
N ALA A 104 -16.97 -3.01 -8.24
CA ALA A 104 -16.40 -2.42 -7.04
C ALA A 104 -15.27 -3.27 -6.45
N TYR A 105 -15.39 -4.60 -6.53
CA TYR A 105 -14.31 -5.51 -6.15
C TYR A 105 -13.11 -5.43 -7.09
N ALA A 106 -13.32 -5.32 -8.40
CA ALA A 106 -12.24 -5.17 -9.38
C ALA A 106 -11.45 -3.85 -9.25
N GLU A 107 -12.02 -2.85 -8.58
CA GLU A 107 -11.34 -1.58 -8.27
C GLU A 107 -10.46 -1.69 -7.00
N ILE A 108 -10.43 -2.85 -6.32
CA ILE A 108 -9.51 -3.12 -5.21
C ILE A 108 -8.12 -3.47 -5.78
N PRO A 109 -7.02 -2.88 -5.29
CA PRO A 109 -5.70 -3.04 -5.93
C PRO A 109 -5.14 -4.47 -5.91
N HIS A 110 -5.39 -5.20 -4.82
CA HIS A 110 -4.81 -6.52 -4.61
C HIS A 110 -5.89 -7.59 -4.56
N HIS A 111 -5.59 -8.73 -5.17
CA HIS A 111 -6.51 -9.85 -5.30
C HIS A 111 -5.80 -11.15 -4.91
N VAL A 112 -6.42 -11.92 -4.03
CA VAL A 112 -5.97 -13.26 -3.64
C VAL A 112 -7.12 -14.22 -3.87
N ASP A 113 -7.03 -14.99 -4.94
CA ASP A 113 -7.95 -16.10 -5.18
C ASP A 113 -7.77 -17.17 -4.08
N THR A 114 -8.87 -17.56 -3.46
CA THR A 114 -8.93 -18.53 -2.36
C THR A 114 -9.55 -19.87 -2.78
N THR A 115 -9.87 -20.03 -4.07
CA THR A 115 -10.55 -21.21 -4.61
C THR A 115 -9.66 -22.44 -4.52
N ALA A 116 -10.15 -23.49 -3.84
CA ALA A 116 -9.48 -24.76 -3.61
C ALA A 116 -8.04 -24.62 -3.05
N LYS A 117 -7.74 -23.52 -2.35
CA LYS A 117 -6.43 -23.27 -1.74
C LYS A 117 -6.46 -23.55 -0.24
N PRO A 118 -5.41 -24.20 0.30
CA PRO A 118 -5.30 -24.36 1.74
C PRO A 118 -5.01 -23.00 2.40
N LEU A 119 -5.47 -22.84 3.65
CA LEU A 119 -5.43 -21.58 4.38
C LEU A 119 -3.99 -21.02 4.52
N ASP A 120 -3.00 -21.88 4.75
CA ASP A 120 -1.59 -21.49 4.88
C ASP A 120 -1.03 -20.83 3.61
N ARG A 121 -1.50 -21.25 2.43
CA ARG A 121 -1.13 -20.67 1.15
C ARG A 121 -1.76 -19.30 0.97
N VAL A 122 -3.04 -19.15 1.30
CA VAL A 122 -3.75 -17.86 1.25
C VAL A 122 -3.09 -16.86 2.20
N ILE A 123 -2.79 -17.25 3.44
CA ILE A 123 -2.10 -16.41 4.43
C ILE A 123 -0.76 -15.93 3.88
N ARG A 124 0.06 -16.84 3.31
CA ARG A 124 1.35 -16.47 2.72
C ARG A 124 1.20 -15.42 1.62
N GLN A 125 0.27 -15.61 0.69
CA GLN A 125 0.03 -14.66 -0.40
C GLN A 125 -0.42 -13.28 0.11
N VAL A 126 -1.33 -13.24 1.09
CA VAL A 126 -1.76 -11.99 1.74
C VAL A 126 -0.59 -11.28 2.41
N VAL A 127 0.26 -12.01 3.14
CA VAL A 127 1.44 -11.45 3.81
C VAL A 127 2.48 -10.95 2.80
N GLU A 128 2.69 -11.67 1.71
CA GLU A 128 3.60 -11.26 0.62
C GLU A 128 3.12 -9.96 -0.03
N LEU A 129 1.83 -9.86 -0.37
CA LEU A 129 1.24 -8.64 -0.92
C LEU A 129 1.36 -7.45 0.04
N PHE A 130 0.96 -7.64 1.31
CA PHE A 130 1.06 -6.61 2.34
C PHE A 130 2.50 -6.15 2.61
N ARG A 131 3.48 -7.05 2.46
CA ARG A 131 4.89 -6.71 2.55
C ARG A 131 5.31 -5.91 1.32
N SER A 132 4.91 -6.31 0.12
CA SER A 132 5.33 -5.67 -1.12
C SER A 132 4.84 -4.23 -1.31
N GLU A 133 3.79 -3.81 -0.59
CA GLU A 133 3.28 -2.45 -0.70
C GLU A 133 4.25 -1.39 -0.15
N PRO A 134 4.53 -0.32 -0.93
CA PRO A 134 5.21 0.87 -0.44
C PRO A 134 4.50 1.46 0.76
N ARG A 135 5.22 1.64 1.87
CA ARG A 135 4.71 2.36 3.06
C ARG A 135 5.33 3.73 3.14
N ALA A 136 4.54 4.71 3.54
CA ALA A 136 4.99 6.08 3.74
C ALA A 136 4.65 6.54 5.16
N TRP A 137 5.65 6.96 5.92
CA TRP A 137 5.44 7.64 7.20
C TRP A 137 5.85 9.09 7.08
N ARG A 138 5.02 9.98 7.63
CA ARG A 138 5.41 11.38 7.83
C ARG A 138 6.11 11.49 9.17
N ILE A 139 7.38 11.89 9.15
CA ILE A 139 8.16 12.14 10.35
C ILE A 139 8.17 13.65 10.60
N ALA A 140 7.83 14.06 11.82
CA ALA A 140 7.90 15.44 12.28
C ALA A 140 9.01 15.58 13.32
N THR A 141 9.91 16.52 13.10
CA THR A 141 11.00 16.89 14.02
C THR A 141 10.90 18.38 14.34
N PRO A 142 11.59 18.90 15.37
CA PRO A 142 11.64 20.34 15.63
C PRO A 142 12.19 21.17 14.45
N THR A 143 12.97 20.55 13.56
CA THR A 143 13.62 21.20 12.41
C THR A 143 12.88 21.05 11.10
N GLY A 144 11.80 20.24 11.04
CA GLY A 144 11.00 20.10 9.83
C GLY A 144 10.18 18.82 9.77
N THR A 145 9.57 18.57 8.61
CA THR A 145 8.86 17.31 8.34
C THR A 145 9.39 16.67 7.06
N TYR A 146 9.60 15.36 7.07
CA TYR A 146 10.00 14.57 5.90
C TYR A 146 9.18 13.29 5.79
N GLN A 147 9.23 12.64 4.63
CA GLN A 147 8.59 11.35 4.42
C GLN A 147 9.64 10.23 4.39
N VAL A 148 9.35 9.14 5.11
CA VAL A 148 10.11 7.89 5.01
C VAL A 148 9.30 6.91 4.19
N HIS A 149 9.90 6.40 3.12
CA HIS A 149 9.30 5.38 2.27
C HIS A 149 9.98 4.03 2.51
N LEU A 150 9.23 3.02 2.92
CA LEU A 150 9.69 1.63 2.95
C LEU A 150 9.11 0.91 1.74
N VAL A 151 9.97 0.51 0.83
CA VAL A 151 9.59 -0.18 -0.40
C VAL A 151 10.45 -1.44 -0.51
N PRO A 152 9.89 -2.64 -0.33
CA PRO A 152 10.67 -3.85 -0.55
C PRO A 152 11.14 -3.97 -1.99
N GLY A 153 12.42 -4.27 -2.18
CA GLY A 153 13.06 -4.21 -3.50
C GLY A 153 13.16 -2.80 -4.08
N GLY A 154 12.94 -1.76 -3.28
CA GLY A 154 12.76 -0.38 -3.73
C GLY A 154 13.92 0.20 -4.54
N LEU A 155 15.15 -0.30 -4.36
CA LEU A 155 16.31 0.10 -5.15
C LEU A 155 16.12 -0.15 -6.65
N ALA A 156 15.49 -1.28 -7.02
CA ALA A 156 15.16 -1.59 -8.42
C ALA A 156 14.08 -0.67 -9.00
N HIS A 157 13.29 -0.01 -8.14
CA HIS A 157 12.14 0.80 -8.52
C HIS A 157 12.30 2.29 -8.18
N LEU A 158 13.52 2.74 -7.87
CA LEU A 158 13.76 4.12 -7.48
C LEU A 158 13.39 5.11 -8.60
N GLY A 159 13.75 4.82 -9.84
CA GLY A 159 13.44 5.68 -10.99
C GLY A 159 11.93 5.94 -11.15
N PRO A 160 11.08 4.91 -11.27
CA PRO A 160 9.63 5.09 -11.36
C PRO A 160 9.04 5.83 -10.14
N LEU A 161 9.54 5.54 -8.93
CA LEU A 161 9.09 6.23 -7.71
C LEU A 161 9.37 7.74 -7.76
N LEU A 162 10.56 8.14 -8.19
CA LEU A 162 10.92 9.55 -8.33
C LEU A 162 10.06 10.26 -9.40
N ARG A 163 9.75 9.57 -10.51
CA ARG A 163 8.89 10.11 -11.59
C ARG A 163 7.49 10.41 -11.11
N ILE A 164 6.86 9.48 -10.40
CA ILE A 164 5.50 9.65 -9.85
C ILE A 164 5.45 10.85 -8.89
N ARG A 165 6.57 11.15 -8.21
CA ARG A 165 6.68 12.30 -7.30
C ARG A 165 7.11 13.60 -7.96
N GLY A 166 7.21 13.62 -9.30
CA GLY A 166 7.54 14.82 -10.05
C GLY A 166 8.98 15.28 -9.89
N VAL A 167 9.88 14.40 -9.42
CA VAL A 167 11.31 14.70 -9.39
C VAL A 167 11.82 14.71 -10.83
N GLY A 168 12.22 15.90 -11.30
CA GLY A 168 12.80 16.10 -12.62
C GLY A 168 14.29 16.38 -12.56
N GLY A 169 14.85 16.80 -13.69
CA GLY A 169 16.21 17.32 -13.77
C GLY A 169 17.33 16.26 -13.75
N ASN A 170 18.55 16.75 -13.58
CA ASN A 170 19.74 15.93 -13.39
C ASN A 170 19.74 15.32 -11.99
N LEU A 171 20.29 14.12 -11.88
CA LEU A 171 20.46 13.44 -10.61
C LEU A 171 21.93 13.14 -10.37
N VAL A 172 22.31 13.19 -9.10
CA VAL A 172 23.54 12.55 -8.62
C VAL A 172 23.19 11.53 -7.56
N VAL A 173 23.88 10.40 -7.59
CA VAL A 173 23.80 9.37 -6.56
C VAL A 173 25.09 9.43 -5.77
N VAL A 174 24.99 9.89 -4.52
CA VAL A 174 26.11 9.99 -3.58
C VAL A 174 26.12 8.78 -2.68
N SER A 175 27.24 8.07 -2.60
CA SER A 175 27.44 6.93 -1.71
C SER A 175 28.88 6.87 -1.22
N ASP A 176 29.22 5.84 -0.45
CA ASP A 176 30.58 5.56 -0.02
C ASP A 176 31.14 4.29 -0.67
N GLU A 177 32.44 4.08 -0.50
CA GLU A 177 33.19 2.94 -1.06
C GLU A 177 32.72 1.56 -0.53
N ASN A 178 32.03 1.49 0.62
CA ASN A 178 31.48 0.24 1.15
C ASN A 178 30.09 -0.07 0.56
N VAL A 179 29.24 0.94 0.44
CA VAL A 179 27.84 0.79 -0.03
C VAL A 179 27.78 0.70 -1.55
N TRP A 180 28.60 1.46 -2.27
CA TRP A 180 28.53 1.56 -3.73
C TRP A 180 28.66 0.19 -4.44
N PRO A 181 29.64 -0.68 -4.12
CA PRO A 181 29.80 -1.96 -4.81
C PRO A 181 28.60 -2.91 -4.63
N LEU A 182 27.78 -2.71 -3.59
CA LEU A 182 26.63 -3.57 -3.28
C LEU A 182 25.37 -3.14 -4.03
N TYR A 183 25.16 -1.82 -4.18
CA TYR A 183 23.86 -1.28 -4.57
C TYR A 183 23.91 -0.21 -5.67
N GLY A 184 25.08 0.37 -5.95
CA GLY A 184 25.24 1.52 -6.84
C GLY A 184 24.74 1.24 -8.25
N ASP A 185 25.15 0.12 -8.84
CA ASP A 185 24.76 -0.28 -10.20
C ASP A 185 23.25 -0.50 -10.33
N GLN A 186 22.63 -1.15 -9.33
CA GLN A 186 21.19 -1.39 -9.31
C GLN A 186 20.40 -0.07 -9.30
N VAL A 187 20.85 0.88 -8.49
CA VAL A 187 20.22 2.20 -8.37
C VAL A 187 20.38 3.00 -9.68
N LEU A 188 21.59 3.02 -10.24
CA LEU A 188 21.84 3.70 -11.52
C LEU A 188 21.00 3.12 -12.66
N ALA A 189 20.90 1.80 -12.75
CA ALA A 189 20.07 1.13 -13.77
C ALA A 189 18.60 1.58 -13.67
N SER A 190 18.01 1.53 -12.47
CA SER A 190 16.62 1.96 -12.24
C SER A 190 16.35 3.42 -12.66
N LEU A 191 17.29 4.32 -12.34
CA LEU A 191 17.20 5.73 -12.71
C LEU A 191 17.32 5.93 -14.23
N GLN A 192 18.28 5.27 -14.87
CA GLN A 192 18.52 5.36 -16.31
C GLN A 192 17.35 4.81 -17.13
N GLU A 193 16.80 3.67 -16.74
CA GLU A 193 15.59 3.07 -17.35
C GLU A 193 14.39 4.01 -17.27
N SER A 194 14.33 4.86 -16.24
CA SER A 194 13.30 5.90 -16.08
C SER A 194 13.63 7.22 -16.78
N GLY A 195 14.66 7.22 -17.63
CA GLY A 195 15.07 8.35 -18.45
C GLY A 195 15.76 9.47 -17.69
N TYR A 196 16.32 9.20 -16.51
CA TYR A 196 17.13 10.17 -15.78
C TYR A 196 18.58 10.18 -16.27
N ARG A 197 19.22 11.35 -16.23
CA ARG A 197 20.67 11.47 -16.27
C ARG A 197 21.17 11.45 -14.82
N ALA A 198 21.70 10.30 -14.39
CA ALA A 198 22.21 10.10 -13.04
C ALA A 198 23.74 9.90 -13.07
N ALA A 199 24.48 10.73 -12.33
CA ALA A 199 25.93 10.61 -12.19
C ALA A 199 26.32 10.05 -10.80
N PRO A 200 27.25 9.10 -10.72
CA PRO A 200 27.73 8.57 -9.45
C PRO A 200 28.74 9.52 -8.79
N ILE A 201 28.67 9.65 -7.47
CA ILE A 201 29.70 10.28 -6.63
C ILE A 201 29.98 9.31 -5.48
N VAL A 202 31.18 8.74 -5.46
CA VAL A 202 31.61 7.79 -4.43
C VAL A 202 32.64 8.47 -3.54
N LEU A 203 32.39 8.45 -2.23
CA LEU A 203 33.25 9.05 -1.22
C LEU A 203 33.98 7.96 -0.41
N PRO A 204 35.14 8.28 0.18
CA PRO A 204 35.78 7.40 1.14
C PRO A 204 34.84 7.07 2.30
N ALA A 205 34.80 5.79 2.70
CA ALA A 205 33.97 5.33 3.82
C ALA A 205 34.65 5.62 5.17
N GLY A 206 33.85 5.92 6.20
CA GLY A 206 34.34 6.15 7.57
C GLY A 206 33.89 7.48 8.16
N GLU A 207 33.78 7.54 9.50
CA GLU A 207 33.40 8.76 10.22
C GLU A 207 34.48 9.85 10.11
N GLU A 208 35.75 9.46 9.96
CA GLU A 208 36.89 10.35 9.74
C GLU A 208 36.75 11.19 8.47
N HIS A 209 35.93 10.75 7.51
CA HIS A 209 35.66 11.47 6.27
C HIS A 209 34.44 12.38 6.34
N LYS A 210 33.75 12.49 7.49
CA LYS A 210 32.66 13.47 7.70
C LYS A 210 33.20 14.86 8.04
N THR A 211 33.98 15.42 7.12
CA THR A 211 34.64 16.72 7.26
C THR A 211 34.05 17.75 6.30
N LEU A 212 34.34 19.04 6.57
CA LEU A 212 33.97 20.13 5.65
C LEU A 212 34.69 20.02 4.31
N ASP A 213 35.88 19.39 4.25
CA ASP A 213 36.60 19.15 3.00
C ASP A 213 35.86 18.15 2.11
N THR A 214 35.25 17.12 2.69
CA THR A 214 34.38 16.19 1.95
C THR A 214 33.14 16.89 1.44
N VAL A 215 32.54 17.79 2.23
CA VAL A 215 31.41 18.61 1.78
C VAL A 215 31.82 19.50 0.61
N ARG A 216 32.97 20.17 0.70
CA ARG A 216 33.51 20.97 -0.42
C ARG A 216 33.69 20.11 -1.68
N THR A 217 34.29 18.94 -1.53
CA THR A 217 34.47 17.98 -2.63
C THR A 217 33.14 17.61 -3.27
N LEU A 218 32.09 17.36 -2.48
CA LEU A 218 30.75 17.10 -2.99
C LEU A 218 30.20 18.27 -3.81
N TYR A 219 30.35 19.50 -3.34
CA TYR A 219 29.91 20.69 -4.09
C TYR A 219 30.64 20.84 -5.43
N ASP A 220 31.95 20.56 -5.47
CA ASP A 220 32.72 20.58 -6.72
C ASP A 220 32.17 19.53 -7.72
N HIS A 221 31.82 18.33 -7.24
CA HIS A 221 31.20 17.29 -8.08
C HIS A 221 29.78 17.66 -8.53
N PHE A 222 28.96 18.27 -7.66
CA PHE A 222 27.63 18.74 -8.03
C PHE A 222 27.69 19.77 -9.14
N ALA A 223 28.59 20.75 -9.00
CA ALA A 223 28.83 21.76 -10.03
C ALA A 223 29.30 21.13 -11.35
N GLY A 224 30.27 20.21 -11.29
CA GLY A 224 30.76 19.48 -12.47
C GLY A 224 29.72 18.59 -13.16
N SER A 225 28.75 18.08 -12.40
CA SER A 225 27.64 17.24 -12.90
C SER A 225 26.45 18.07 -13.41
N GLY A 226 26.53 19.41 -13.36
CA GLY A 226 25.46 20.29 -13.81
C GLY A 226 24.20 20.21 -12.95
N LEU A 227 24.37 20.03 -11.63
CA LEU A 227 23.26 20.19 -10.70
C LEU A 227 22.82 21.65 -10.67
N ASP A 228 21.54 21.87 -10.93
CA ASP A 228 20.89 23.17 -10.82
C ASP A 228 19.73 23.11 -9.81
N ARG A 229 18.95 24.18 -9.74
CA ARG A 229 17.79 24.28 -8.83
C ARG A 229 16.67 23.26 -9.09
N GLY A 230 16.66 22.60 -10.25
CA GLY A 230 15.68 21.57 -10.62
C GLY A 230 16.23 20.15 -10.49
N ALA A 231 17.49 20.00 -10.10
CA ALA A 231 18.17 18.72 -9.92
C ALA A 231 17.89 18.11 -8.54
N ALA A 232 18.22 16.83 -8.38
CA ALA A 232 18.06 16.11 -7.13
C ALA A 232 19.33 15.34 -6.74
N VAL A 233 19.54 15.20 -5.43
CA VAL A 233 20.62 14.41 -4.85
C VAL A 233 20.00 13.17 -4.20
N VAL A 234 20.45 11.98 -4.62
CA VAL A 234 20.11 10.71 -3.99
C VAL A 234 21.28 10.30 -3.11
N ALA A 235 21.09 10.33 -1.79
CA ALA A 235 22.05 9.75 -0.86
C ALA A 235 21.76 8.24 -0.73
N LEU A 236 22.67 7.40 -1.21
CA LEU A 236 22.63 5.96 -1.09
C LEU A 236 23.55 5.53 0.05
N GLY A 237 22.96 5.07 1.14
CA GLY A 237 23.69 4.65 2.34
C GLY A 237 22.93 3.57 3.11
N GLY A 238 23.56 3.08 4.17
CA GLY A 238 23.01 2.06 5.06
C GLY A 238 24.08 1.60 6.05
N GLY A 239 23.67 0.88 7.11
CA GLY A 239 24.64 0.19 7.97
C GLY A 239 25.20 -1.01 7.20
N VAL A 240 26.44 -0.89 6.73
CA VAL A 240 27.24 -1.93 6.09
C VAL A 240 28.47 -2.23 6.93
#